data_AF-A0A943GCN3-F1
#
_entry.id   AF-A0A943GCN3-F1
#
_cell.length_a   1.000
_cell.length_b   1.000
_cell.length_c   1.000
_cell.angle_alpha   90.00
_cell.angle_beta   90.00
_cell.angle_gamma   90.00
#
_symmetry.space_group_name_H-M   'P 1'
#
loop_
_entity.id
_entity.type
_entity.pdbx_description
1 polymer ?
#
loop_
_entity_poly.entity_id
_entity_poly.type
_entity_poly.pdbx_seq_one_letter_code
_entity_poly.pdbx_strand_id
1 'polypeptide(L)'
;MAEKLSIYDGVVMKLKFFKYDVPESEKSIIDYVILKVLSSVNNKTNQCYTTDDIPYGLYSIVVDKVVGEFLMFKKNMGDIPELDLSPVEKQIQVGDTNTVYAVETVSSPEKRYDTLINFLMTGRDDELIKYRRLAW
;
A
#
# COMPACT_ATOMS: atom_id res chain seq x y z
N MET A 1 24.36 2.52 4.13
CA MET A 1 23.06 1.82 4.25
C MET A 1 22.07 2.84 4.74
N ALA A 2 20.95 3.06 4.04
CA ALA A 2 19.91 3.95 4.54
C ALA A 2 19.39 3.39 5.86
N GLU A 3 19.25 4.25 6.87
CA GLU A 3 18.70 3.89 8.16
C GLU A 3 17.28 3.33 7.96
N LYS A 4 17.03 2.11 8.45
CA LYS A 4 15.71 1.48 8.32
C LYS A 4 14.77 2.23 9.26
N LEU A 5 13.90 3.03 8.68
CA LEU A 5 12.82 3.68 9.41
C LEU A 5 11.91 2.61 10.05
N SER A 6 11.29 2.90 11.19
CA SER A 6 10.30 2.00 11.78
C SER A 6 9.19 1.68 10.77
N ILE A 7 8.58 0.50 10.88
CA ILE A 7 7.47 0.11 9.99
C ILE A 7 6.31 1.11 10.16
N TYR A 8 6.03 1.52 11.40
CA TYR A 8 4.99 2.50 11.70
C TYR A 8 5.25 3.85 11.01
N ASP A 9 6.45 4.40 11.18
CA ASP A 9 6.81 5.69 10.60
C ASP A 9 6.79 5.63 9.06
N GLY A 10 7.21 4.50 8.47
CA GLY A 10 7.12 4.26 7.02
C GLY A 10 5.69 4.24 6.51
N VAL A 11 4.78 3.63 7.26
CA VAL A 11 3.33 3.62 6.97
C VAL A 11 2.76 5.03 7.04
N VAL A 12 3.09 5.80 8.08
CA VAL A 12 2.65 7.19 8.23
C VAL A 12 3.17 8.07 7.10
N MET A 13 4.45 7.96 6.72
CA MET A 13 5.00 8.68 5.56
C MET A 13 4.26 8.34 4.27
N LYS A 14 3.96 7.05 4.07
CA LYS A 14 3.28 6.60 2.86
C LYS A 14 1.82 7.06 2.79
N LEU A 15 1.12 7.07 3.93
CA LEU A 15 -0.24 7.61 4.02
C LEU A 15 -0.26 9.13 3.76
N LYS A 16 0.76 9.87 4.22
CA LYS A 16 0.91 11.29 3.89
C LYS A 16 1.07 11.55 2.38
N PHE A 17 1.74 10.68 1.63
CA PHE A 17 1.78 10.80 0.17
C PHE A 17 0.41 10.66 -0.49
N PHE A 18 -0.49 9.91 0.14
CA PHE A 18 -1.88 9.82 -0.28
C PHE A 18 -2.77 10.92 0.29
N LYS A 19 -2.17 11.98 0.87
CA LYS A 19 -2.85 13.09 1.55
C LYS A 19 -3.74 12.65 2.72
N TYR A 20 -3.39 11.52 3.35
CA TYR A 20 -4.08 11.03 4.53
C TYR A 20 -3.26 11.29 5.79
N ASP A 21 -3.77 12.14 6.67
CA ASP A 21 -3.19 12.36 8.01
C ASP A 21 -3.80 11.38 9.01
N VAL A 22 -2.93 10.58 9.61
CA VAL A 22 -3.32 9.54 10.57
C VAL A 22 -3.63 10.18 11.94
N PRO A 23 -4.88 10.13 12.43
CA PRO A 23 -5.20 10.55 13.78
C PRO A 23 -4.62 9.56 14.81
N GLU A 24 -4.31 10.05 16.01
CA GLU A 24 -3.70 9.23 17.07
C GLU A 24 -4.57 8.04 17.49
N SER A 25 -5.90 8.17 17.39
CA SER A 25 -6.87 7.10 17.65
C SER A 25 -6.71 5.88 16.75
N GLU A 26 -6.10 6.05 15.57
CA GLU A 26 -5.92 4.99 14.58
C GLU A 26 -4.57 4.29 14.68
N LYS A 27 -3.69 4.75 15.58
CA LYS A 27 -2.40 4.12 15.83
C LYS A 27 -2.54 2.64 16.20
N SER A 28 -3.48 2.32 17.09
CA SER A 28 -3.76 0.94 17.51
C SER A 28 -4.24 0.05 16.35
N ILE A 29 -4.96 0.63 15.39
CA ILE A 29 -5.41 -0.09 14.18
C ILE A 29 -4.19 -0.40 13.31
N ILE A 30 -3.32 0.58 13.09
CA ILE A 30 -2.09 0.39 12.31
C ILE A 30 -1.19 -0.67 12.97
N ASP A 31 -0.99 -0.62 14.28
CA ASP A 31 -0.18 -1.60 15.01
C ASP A 31 -0.75 -3.03 14.87
N TYR A 32 -2.08 -3.18 14.94
CA TYR A 32 -2.73 -4.46 14.69
C TYR A 32 -2.56 -4.94 13.25
N VAL A 33 -2.68 -4.04 12.26
CA VAL A 33 -2.48 -4.37 10.85
C VAL A 33 -1.02 -4.76 10.58
N ILE A 34 -0.04 -4.10 11.22
CA ILE A 34 1.37 -4.49 11.15
C ILE A 34 1.57 -5.92 11.63
N LEU A 35 1.00 -6.27 12.80
CA LEU A 35 1.06 -7.64 13.34
C LEU A 35 0.44 -8.66 12.37
N LYS A 36 -0.73 -8.35 11.82
CA LYS A 36 -1.44 -9.20 10.85
C LYS A 36 -0.60 -9.43 9.58
N VAL A 37 -0.04 -8.37 9.01
CA VAL A 37 0.78 -8.45 7.79
C VAL A 37 2.08 -9.21 8.06
N LEU A 38 2.77 -8.93 9.17
CA LEU A 38 3.97 -9.68 9.55
C LEU A 38 3.69 -11.17 9.69
N SER A 39 2.59 -11.53 10.35
CA SER A 39 2.16 -12.92 10.48
C SER A 39 1.90 -13.58 9.12
N SER A 40 1.24 -12.87 8.20
CA SER A 40 1.00 -13.35 6.83
C SER A 40 2.29 -13.55 6.04
N VAL A 41 3.22 -12.61 6.14
CA VAL A 41 4.53 -12.67 5.47
C VAL A 41 5.38 -13.81 6.04
N ASN A 42 5.38 -13.99 7.35
CA ASN A 42 6.03 -15.11 8.04
C ASN A 42 5.49 -16.46 7.56
N ASN A 43 4.17 -16.60 7.46
CA ASN A 43 3.54 -17.80 6.92
C ASN A 43 3.88 -18.04 5.44
N LYS A 44 3.92 -16.99 4.60
CA LYS A 44 4.27 -17.14 3.17
C LYS A 44 5.74 -17.51 2.96
N THR A 45 6.62 -17.00 3.80
CA THR A 45 8.07 -17.21 3.69
C THR A 45 8.56 -18.39 4.53
N ASN A 46 7.73 -18.97 5.40
CA ASN A 46 8.12 -19.92 6.45
C ASN A 46 9.28 -19.38 7.31
N GLN A 47 9.20 -18.11 7.70
CA GLN A 47 10.21 -17.42 8.53
C GLN A 47 9.53 -16.78 9.75
N CYS A 48 10.33 -16.33 10.72
CA CYS A 48 9.86 -15.67 11.94
C CYS A 48 10.48 -14.27 12.05
N TYR A 49 10.09 -13.36 11.16
CA TYR A 49 10.52 -11.97 11.22
C TYR A 49 9.79 -11.22 12.33
N THR A 50 10.52 -10.36 13.03
CA THR A 50 10.00 -9.34 13.96
C THR A 50 10.00 -7.97 13.28
N THR A 51 9.46 -6.95 13.96
CA THR A 51 9.51 -5.55 13.52
C THR A 51 10.95 -5.08 13.27
N ASP A 52 11.87 -5.51 14.13
CA ASP A 52 13.28 -5.11 14.14
C ASP A 52 14.09 -5.91 13.11
N ASP A 53 13.82 -7.20 12.96
CA ASP A 53 14.61 -8.13 12.14
C ASP A 53 14.21 -8.19 10.66
N ILE A 54 13.23 -7.39 10.21
CA ILE A 54 12.81 -7.43 8.80
C ILE A 54 13.95 -6.97 7.86
N PRO A 55 14.27 -7.74 6.80
CA PRO A 55 15.28 -7.35 5.84
C PRO A 55 14.80 -6.17 4.98
N TYR A 56 15.73 -5.33 4.51
CA TYR A 56 15.43 -4.09 3.77
C TYR A 56 14.54 -4.32 2.53
N GLY A 57 14.78 -5.39 1.77
CA GLY A 57 13.95 -5.71 0.59
C GLY A 57 12.50 -6.07 0.95
N LEU A 58 12.28 -6.61 2.15
CA LEU A 58 10.95 -6.96 2.65
C LEU A 58 10.27 -5.80 3.35
N TYR A 59 11.04 -4.86 3.93
CA TYR A 59 10.53 -3.67 4.61
C TYR A 59 9.54 -2.89 3.74
N SER A 60 9.95 -2.55 2.51
CA SER A 60 9.07 -1.81 1.59
C SER A 60 7.80 -2.58 1.26
N ILE A 61 7.88 -3.90 1.07
CA ILE A 61 6.71 -4.74 0.77
C ILE A 61 5.74 -4.78 1.96
N VAL A 62 6.26 -4.88 3.18
CA VAL A 62 5.43 -4.89 4.39
C VAL A 62 4.76 -3.54 4.61
N VAL A 63 5.47 -2.43 4.44
CA VAL A 63 4.87 -1.08 4.50
C VAL A 63 3.76 -0.95 3.46
N ASP A 64 4.00 -1.37 2.22
CA ASP A 64 3.00 -1.32 1.15
C ASP A 64 1.73 -2.12 1.51
N LYS A 65 1.90 -3.34 2.01
CA LYS A 65 0.82 -4.22 2.44
C LYS A 65 0.03 -3.67 3.62
N VAL A 66 0.72 -3.11 4.62
CA VAL A 66 0.07 -2.51 5.80
C VAL A 66 -0.80 -1.34 5.37
N VAL A 67 -0.30 -0.48 4.49
CA VAL A 67 -1.08 0.64 3.94
C VAL A 67 -2.29 0.14 3.16
N GLY A 68 -2.12 -0.89 2.32
CA GLY A 68 -3.24 -1.50 1.57
C GLY A 68 -4.32 -2.08 2.47
N GLU A 69 -3.93 -2.86 3.48
CA GLU A 69 -4.86 -3.44 4.47
C GLU A 69 -5.57 -2.37 5.30
N PHE A 70 -4.86 -1.31 5.70
CA PHE A 70 -5.45 -0.18 6.42
C PHE A 70 -6.48 0.57 5.57
N LEU A 71 -6.16 0.86 4.31
CA LEU A 71 -7.08 1.52 3.37
C LEU A 71 -8.31 0.64 3.04
N MET A 72 -8.13 -0.68 3.00
CA MET A 72 -9.22 -1.63 2.83
C MET A 72 -10.11 -1.69 4.08
N PHE A 73 -9.52 -1.65 5.26
CA PHE A 73 -10.25 -1.60 6.53
C PHE A 73 -11.11 -0.33 6.63
N LYS A 74 -10.54 0.83 6.32
CA LYS A 74 -11.22 2.13 6.18
C LYS A 74 -12.41 2.06 5.21
N LYS A 75 -12.18 1.51 4.00
CA LYS A 75 -13.23 1.31 3.01
C LYS A 75 -14.39 0.46 3.54
N ASN A 76 -14.09 -0.66 4.20
CA ASN A 76 -15.10 -1.55 4.77
C ASN A 76 -15.91 -0.92 5.92
N MET A 77 -15.31 0.04 6.63
CA MET A 77 -16.01 0.83 7.66
C MET A 77 -16.91 1.93 7.09
N GLY A 78 -16.92 2.12 5.77
CA GLY A 78 -17.66 3.19 5.09
C GLY A 78 -16.97 4.56 5.20
N ASP A 79 -15.78 4.62 5.80
CA ASP A 79 -14.94 5.82 5.88
C ASP A 79 -13.91 5.77 4.75
N ILE A 80 -14.37 6.07 3.54
CA ILE A 80 -13.51 6.13 2.36
C ILE A 80 -12.72 7.45 2.47
N PRO A 81 -11.41 7.42 2.75
CA PRO A 81 -10.63 8.65 2.75
C PRO A 81 -10.72 9.27 1.34
N GLU A 82 -10.89 10.59 1.26
CA GLU A 82 -10.78 11.35 0.01
C GLU A 82 -9.34 11.26 -0.51
N LEU A 83 -9.00 10.11 -1.06
CA LEU A 83 -7.74 9.88 -1.73
C LEU A 83 -7.83 10.67 -3.04
N ASP A 84 -6.97 11.68 -3.19
CA ASP A 84 -6.83 12.39 -4.45
C ASP A 84 -6.15 11.47 -5.49
N LEU A 85 -6.95 10.56 -6.05
CA LEU A 85 -6.62 9.69 -7.17
C LEU A 85 -6.94 10.35 -8.51
N SER A 86 -7.02 11.69 -8.51
CA SER A 86 -7.11 12.44 -9.75
C SER A 86 -5.96 11.96 -10.64
N PRO A 87 -6.25 11.46 -11.85
CA PRO A 87 -5.18 11.11 -12.77
C PRO A 87 -4.33 12.37 -12.89
N VAL A 88 -3.01 12.24 -12.81
CA VAL A 88 -2.14 13.30 -13.33
C VAL A 88 -2.59 13.47 -14.78
N GLU A 89 -3.39 14.50 -15.02
CA GLU A 89 -3.88 14.84 -16.33
C GLU A 89 -2.61 15.13 -17.11
N LYS A 90 -2.16 14.16 -17.91
CA LYS A 90 -1.20 14.44 -18.96
C LYS A 90 -1.96 15.26 -20.00
N GLN A 91 -2.25 16.51 -19.67
CA GLN A 91 -2.66 17.51 -20.63
C GLN A 91 -1.39 17.88 -21.40
N ILE A 92 -1.01 17.02 -22.35
CA ILE A 92 0.00 17.36 -23.34
C ILE A 92 -0.73 18.30 -24.30
N GLN A 93 -0.63 19.61 -24.07
CA GLN A 93 -1.03 20.61 -25.05
C GLN A 93 -0.06 20.55 -26.23
N VAL A 94 -0.33 19.68 -27.19
CA VAL A 94 0.20 19.81 -28.55
C VAL A 94 -0.77 20.75 -29.28
N GLY A 95 -0.25 21.88 -29.74
CA GLY A 95 -0.99 23.04 -30.24
C GLY A 95 -2.33 22.75 -30.91
N ASP A 96 -3.36 23.46 -30.42
CA ASP A 96 -4.64 23.72 -31.08
C ASP A 96 -5.53 22.52 -31.47
N THR A 97 -5.33 21.36 -30.85
CA THR A 97 -6.32 20.27 -30.89
C THR A 97 -6.58 19.71 -29.48
N ASN A 98 -7.77 19.99 -28.93
CA ASN A 98 -8.26 19.32 -27.73
C ASN A 98 -8.66 17.89 -28.06
N THR A 99 -7.70 16.96 -28.13
CA THR A 99 -8.03 15.53 -28.12
C THR A 99 -8.35 15.14 -26.69
N VAL A 100 -9.64 15.25 -26.33
CA VAL A 100 -10.18 14.50 -25.18
C VAL A 100 -10.08 13.03 -25.60
N TYR A 101 -8.99 12.38 -25.21
CA TYR A 101 -8.91 10.93 -25.30
C TYR A 101 -10.05 10.40 -24.44
N ALA A 102 -11.12 9.97 -25.10
CA ALA A 102 -12.12 9.10 -24.50
C ALA A 102 -11.37 7.82 -24.10
N VAL A 103 -10.82 7.81 -22.89
CA VAL A 103 -10.36 6.59 -22.24
C VAL A 103 -11.63 5.78 -22.04
N GLU A 104 -11.92 4.87 -22.97
CA GLU A 104 -12.97 3.82 -22.92
C GLU A 104 -12.73 2.80 -21.78
N THR A 105 -12.30 3.31 -20.64
CA THR A 105 -12.07 2.59 -19.40
C THR A 105 -12.15 3.63 -18.30
N VAL A 106 -13.33 4.27 -18.18
CA VAL A 106 -13.71 4.95 -16.95
C VAL A 106 -13.86 3.85 -15.89
N SER A 107 -12.73 3.33 -15.42
CA SER A 107 -12.65 2.68 -14.12
C SER A 107 -13.21 3.73 -13.18
N SER A 108 -14.40 3.47 -12.64
CA SER A 108 -15.06 4.35 -11.68
C SER A 108 -14.05 4.71 -10.59
N PRO A 109 -14.16 5.89 -9.94
CA PRO A 109 -13.26 6.26 -8.86
C PRO A 109 -13.06 5.14 -7.83
N GLU A 110 -14.13 4.41 -7.53
CA GLU A 110 -14.10 3.19 -6.69
C GLU A 110 -13.25 2.06 -7.26
N LYS A 111 -13.37 1.74 -8.56
CA LYS A 111 -12.55 0.70 -9.20
C LYS A 111 -11.08 1.09 -9.25
N ARG A 112 -10.75 2.38 -9.40
CA ARG A 112 -9.37 2.87 -9.32
C ARG A 112 -8.80 2.70 -7.91
N TYR A 113 -9.61 3.01 -6.89
CA TYR A 113 -9.26 2.81 -5.50
C TYR A 113 -9.04 1.32 -5.18
N ASP A 114 -9.93 0.43 -5.66
CA ASP A 114 -9.76 -1.02 -5.52
C ASP A 114 -8.50 -1.53 -6.23
N THR A 115 -8.20 -0.99 -7.41
CA THR A 115 -6.98 -1.35 -8.14
C THR A 115 -5.74 -0.94 -7.36
N LEU A 116 -5.73 0.24 -6.74
CA LEU A 116 -4.63 0.70 -5.89
C LEU A 116 -4.47 -0.20 -4.65
N ILE A 117 -5.55 -0.49 -3.94
CA ILE A 117 -5.51 -1.37 -2.76
C ILE A 117 -4.96 -2.74 -3.14
N ASN A 118 -5.46 -3.32 -4.22
CA ASN A 118 -4.97 -4.61 -4.71
C ASN A 118 -3.48 -4.55 -5.06
N PHE A 119 -3.03 -3.49 -5.73
CA PHE A 119 -1.61 -3.31 -6.03
C PHE A 119 -0.74 -3.24 -4.76
N LEU A 120 -1.18 -2.51 -3.75
CA LEU A 120 -0.49 -2.42 -2.44
C LEU A 120 -0.48 -3.75 -1.69
N MET A 121 -1.58 -4.51 -1.77
CA MET A 121 -1.73 -5.76 -1.04
C MET A 121 -1.03 -6.95 -1.71
N THR A 122 -1.07 -7.08 -3.04
CA THR A 122 -0.60 -8.30 -3.74
C THR A 122 0.36 -8.03 -4.90
N GLY A 123 0.53 -6.77 -5.32
CA GLY A 123 1.30 -6.42 -6.52
C GLY A 123 2.78 -6.83 -6.50
N ARG A 124 3.34 -7.10 -5.31
CA ARG A 124 4.74 -7.49 -5.10
C ARG A 124 4.90 -8.84 -4.42
N ASP A 125 3.88 -9.69 -4.46
CA ASP A 125 3.92 -11.02 -3.82
C ASP A 125 4.99 -11.93 -4.42
N ASP A 126 5.29 -11.78 -5.71
CA ASP A 126 6.32 -12.56 -6.39
C ASP A 126 7.72 -12.32 -5.79
N GLU A 127 7.97 -11.13 -5.23
CA GLU A 127 9.23 -10.82 -4.55
C GLU A 127 9.39 -11.59 -3.23
N LEU A 128 8.30 -12.02 -2.60
CA LEU A 128 8.32 -12.82 -1.37
C LEU A 128 8.94 -14.20 -1.58
N ILE A 129 8.88 -14.72 -2.81
CA ILE A 129 9.45 -16.03 -3.18
C ILE A 129 10.95 -16.08 -2.88
N LYS A 130 11.67 -14.95 -3.03
CA LYS A 130 13.11 -14.84 -2.74
C LYS A 130 13.46 -15.11 -1.28
N TYR A 131 12.52 -14.88 -0.38
CA TYR A 131 12.71 -15.02 1.07
C TYR A 131 12.10 -16.31 1.63
N ARG A 132 11.48 -17.13 0.78
CA ARG A 132 10.81 -18.36 1.20
C ARG A 132 11.82 -19.46 1.51
N ARG A 133 11.70 -20.08 2.70
CA ARG A 133 12.37 -21.34 3.03
C ARG A 133 11.41 -22.52 2.85
N LEU A 134 11.91 -23.60 2.28
CA LEU A 134 11.15 -24.84 2.17
C LEU A 134 11.05 -25.46 3.58
N ALA A 135 9.82 -25.63 4.05
CA ALA A 135 9.50 -26.42 5.23
C ALA A 135 8.81 -27.70 4.75
N TRP A 136 9.20 -28.83 5.33
CA TRP A 136 8.72 -30.16 4.99
C TRP A 136 7.71 -30.64 6.04
#